data_AF-A0A0C2RM29-F1
#
_entry.id   AF-A0A0C2RM29-F1
#
_cell.length_a   1.000
_cell.length_b   1.000
_cell.length_c   1.000
_cell.angle_alpha   90.00
_cell.angle_beta   90.00
_cell.angle_gamma   90.00
#
_symmetry.space_group_name_H-M   'P 1'
#
loop_
_entity.id
_entity.type
_entity.pdbx_description
1 polymer ?
#
loop_
_entity_poly.entity_id
_entity_poly.type
_entity_poly.pdbx_seq_one_letter_code
_entity_poly.pdbx_strand_id
1 'polypeptide(L)'
;MHSLINLEVNKVYLEDCLEGMKKIQDNTVDIVIADPPYNLSKGGSWSWNNSVKLPGLGGQWNKVMQEWDDMPITEYFSFTLQWLTEVKRIVKPTGSIWIHGTYHNIGIINFALQMLEVEIINEVIWFKRNSFPNLSGRRLTASHETILWSHTGGPKNREYHFNYEMSKNHDYEGDLIKQPFKQMRTVWDIPNNKKKEELMFGKHPTQKTEKVVDRMIRISAKPGDLLLSPFSGAGTECVVAKKLGLNYIGFETEEEFLEISNKRLNNIEFGQMEMKEFSEVSSKKKNDKNKNFNEDNISNDSKIDSPEIEIEKEAHQLNLELPETEIESNTIENVINNKSESSIDIKNITDIPVLQSILNENKKKQPIPSILKWTGSKRKQANQIFNHFPKEYNRYIEPFVGGGALLYLAADDNSIANDIYKPLIEFWELVKNKPDYLVDYYNREWINLQQSFPDYYYDVRDRFNKNPNGLDLSFLTRTCVNGIVRFNKEGGFNNSIHLSRKGMKPQNFQSIVYKWHKKIKNVTFTNKDYREILKETKSGDLVYLDPPYAGSNNRYISDLDIDSFFEELEKLNTKGVKWILSFDGKRGDTDLQYPVPEELYLNKELLSNGKSTLNQVLNGQSLDVLETLYKNY
;
A
#
# COMPACT_ATOMS: atom_id res chain seq x y z
N MET A 1 -51.01 13.97 -0.38
CA MET A 1 -49.73 13.22 -0.41
C MET A 1 -50.03 11.86 0.19
N HIS A 2 -50.16 10.81 -0.62
CA HIS A 2 -50.44 9.47 -0.09
C HIS A 2 -49.17 8.89 0.55
N SER A 3 -49.29 8.19 1.68
CA SER A 3 -48.15 7.57 2.33
C SER A 3 -47.69 6.34 1.53
N LEU A 4 -46.42 6.35 1.13
CA LEU A 4 -45.75 5.23 0.44
C LEU A 4 -45.39 4.06 1.38
N ILE A 5 -45.92 4.07 2.60
CA ILE A 5 -45.67 3.10 3.66
C ILE A 5 -46.97 2.95 4.45
N ASN A 6 -47.31 1.72 4.85
CA ASN A 6 -48.44 1.44 5.75
C ASN A 6 -48.04 1.54 7.24
N LEU A 7 -46.92 2.22 7.53
CA LEU A 7 -46.34 2.40 8.85
C LEU A 7 -46.03 3.88 9.09
N GLU A 8 -46.19 4.32 10.34
CA GLU A 8 -45.70 5.60 10.83
C GLU A 8 -44.15 5.58 10.88
N VAL A 9 -43.53 6.61 10.31
CA VAL A 9 -42.06 6.80 10.33
C VAL A 9 -41.60 7.40 11.65
N ASN A 10 -40.31 7.27 11.95
CA ASN A 10 -39.67 7.64 13.21
C ASN A 10 -40.16 6.81 14.41
N LYS A 11 -40.35 5.52 14.18
CA LYS A 11 -40.92 4.58 15.16
C LYS A 11 -40.23 3.22 15.14
N VAL A 12 -40.18 2.57 16.30
CA VAL A 12 -39.79 1.17 16.46
C VAL A 12 -41.03 0.39 16.88
N TYR A 13 -41.23 -0.78 16.29
CA TYR A 13 -42.44 -1.61 16.44
C TYR A 13 -42.12 -2.90 17.21
N LEU A 14 -43.05 -3.34 18.06
CA LEU A 14 -43.03 -4.66 18.67
C LEU A 14 -43.57 -5.68 17.66
N GLU A 15 -42.72 -6.16 16.76
CA GLU A 15 -43.10 -6.99 15.63
C GLU A 15 -41.88 -7.72 15.04
N ASP A 16 -42.10 -8.93 14.52
CA ASP A 16 -41.09 -9.66 13.74
C ASP A 16 -40.68 -8.88 12.48
N CYS A 17 -39.40 -8.97 12.12
CA CYS A 17 -38.82 -8.24 11.01
C CYS A 17 -39.43 -8.62 9.64
N LEU A 18 -39.86 -9.87 9.42
CA LEU A 18 -40.42 -10.31 8.14
C LEU A 18 -41.85 -9.78 7.98
N GLU A 19 -42.69 -9.92 9.01
CA GLU A 19 -44.06 -9.37 8.98
C GLU A 19 -44.08 -7.83 8.97
N GLY A 20 -43.11 -7.19 9.63
CA GLY A 20 -42.88 -5.76 9.58
C GLY A 20 -42.47 -5.28 8.18
N MET A 21 -41.47 -5.90 7.55
CA MET A 21 -40.98 -5.49 6.23
C MET A 21 -42.01 -5.67 5.10
N LYS A 22 -42.89 -6.68 5.17
CA LYS A 22 -44.01 -6.86 4.23
C LYS A 22 -44.96 -5.65 4.14
N LYS A 23 -44.98 -4.77 5.16
CA LYS A 23 -45.80 -3.54 5.21
C LYS A 23 -45.13 -2.33 4.56
N ILE A 24 -43.85 -2.45 4.20
CA ILE A 24 -43.05 -1.44 3.52
C ILE A 24 -43.10 -1.71 2.00
N GLN A 25 -43.35 -0.66 1.21
CA GLN A 25 -43.39 -0.77 -0.25
C GLN A 25 -41.99 -0.99 -0.84
N ASP A 26 -41.93 -1.61 -2.01
CA ASP A 26 -40.71 -1.85 -2.76
C ASP A 26 -39.94 -0.53 -3.00
N ASN A 27 -38.60 -0.61 -3.08
CA ASN A 27 -37.72 0.53 -3.43
C ASN A 27 -38.01 1.83 -2.64
N THR A 28 -38.33 1.73 -1.35
CA THR A 28 -38.72 2.87 -0.50
C THR A 28 -37.65 3.25 0.54
N VAL A 29 -36.86 2.29 1.00
CA VAL A 29 -35.79 2.49 2.00
C VAL A 29 -34.49 2.95 1.33
N ASP A 30 -33.81 3.93 1.93
CA ASP A 30 -32.52 4.47 1.45
C ASP A 30 -31.32 3.75 2.09
N ILE A 31 -31.41 3.42 3.37
CA ILE A 31 -30.35 2.69 4.09
C ILE A 31 -30.91 1.61 5.02
N VAL A 32 -30.34 0.41 4.98
CA VAL A 32 -30.56 -0.65 5.98
C VAL A 32 -29.31 -0.79 6.83
N ILE A 33 -29.49 -0.85 8.15
CA ILE A 33 -28.43 -1.30 9.07
C ILE A 33 -28.99 -2.46 9.89
N ALA A 34 -28.52 -3.67 9.58
CA ALA A 34 -28.99 -4.92 10.16
C ALA A 34 -27.94 -5.51 11.12
N ASP A 35 -28.39 -5.84 12.33
CA ASP A 35 -27.64 -6.56 13.36
C ASP A 35 -28.33 -7.89 13.69
N PRO A 36 -28.34 -8.87 12.76
CA PRO A 36 -29.03 -10.14 12.95
C PRO A 36 -28.42 -10.95 14.11
N PRO A 37 -29.13 -11.95 14.66
CA PRO A 37 -28.54 -12.94 15.56
C PRO A 37 -27.23 -13.54 15.01
N TYR A 38 -26.25 -13.77 15.88
CA TYR A 38 -24.93 -14.29 15.46
C TYR A 38 -24.82 -15.82 15.58
N ASN A 39 -25.84 -16.46 16.13
CA ASN A 39 -25.98 -17.90 16.32
C ASN A 39 -24.89 -18.49 17.24
N LEU A 40 -24.62 -17.78 18.36
CA LEU A 40 -23.53 -18.04 19.30
C LEU A 40 -23.95 -18.79 20.57
N SER A 41 -25.24 -18.85 20.89
CA SER A 41 -25.73 -19.34 22.18
C SER A 41 -25.57 -20.85 22.39
N LYS A 42 -25.14 -21.56 21.35
CA LYS A 42 -24.73 -22.98 21.32
C LYS A 42 -23.82 -23.45 22.46
N GLY A 43 -24.13 -24.62 23.00
CA GLY A 43 -23.34 -25.34 24.01
C GLY A 43 -23.83 -25.15 25.45
N GLY A 44 -23.22 -25.86 26.39
CA GLY A 44 -23.58 -25.77 27.81
C GLY A 44 -23.25 -24.42 28.46
N SER A 45 -23.81 -24.20 29.65
CA SER A 45 -23.52 -23.00 30.45
C SER A 45 -22.03 -22.91 30.81
N TRP A 46 -21.40 -21.79 30.42
CA TRP A 46 -20.02 -21.49 30.77
C TRP A 46 -19.99 -20.41 31.85
N SER A 47 -19.43 -20.75 33.00
CA SER A 47 -19.16 -19.81 34.10
C SER A 47 -17.68 -19.92 34.50
N TRP A 48 -17.01 -18.78 34.62
CA TRP A 48 -15.64 -18.71 35.11
C TRP A 48 -15.62 -18.16 36.54
N ASN A 49 -15.42 -19.06 37.49
CA ASN A 49 -15.38 -18.73 38.90
C ASN A 49 -13.98 -18.24 39.30
N ASN A 50 -13.87 -16.95 39.59
CA ASN A 50 -12.61 -16.21 39.63
C ASN A 50 -11.87 -16.36 40.98
N SER A 51 -11.22 -17.50 41.18
CA SER A 51 -10.42 -17.80 42.38
C SER A 51 -9.00 -17.21 42.37
N VAL A 52 -8.54 -16.69 41.23
CA VAL A 52 -7.20 -16.12 41.04
C VAL A 52 -7.32 -14.67 40.58
N LYS A 53 -7.01 -13.72 41.47
CA LYS A 53 -7.04 -12.27 41.19
C LYS A 53 -6.03 -11.87 40.11
N LEU A 54 -6.40 -12.03 38.84
CA LEU A 54 -5.68 -11.46 37.71
C LEU A 54 -5.74 -9.92 37.77
N PRO A 55 -4.61 -9.19 37.78
CA PRO A 55 -4.60 -7.73 37.79
C PRO A 55 -5.41 -7.17 36.60
N GLY A 56 -6.45 -6.39 36.90
CA GLY A 56 -7.35 -5.80 35.90
C GLY A 56 -8.54 -6.65 35.46
N LEU A 57 -8.66 -7.92 35.89
CA LEU A 57 -9.76 -8.83 35.50
C LEU A 57 -10.56 -9.31 36.72
N GLY A 58 -11.31 -8.40 37.33
CA GLY A 58 -12.29 -8.70 38.38
C GLY A 58 -13.64 -9.21 37.84
N GLY A 59 -14.44 -9.80 38.72
CA GLY A 59 -15.82 -10.24 38.43
C GLY A 59 -15.99 -11.74 38.25
N GLN A 60 -17.23 -12.21 38.42
CA GLN A 60 -17.72 -13.51 37.93
C GLN A 60 -18.24 -13.32 36.50
N TRP A 61 -17.92 -14.25 35.61
CA TRP A 61 -18.24 -14.13 34.18
C TRP A 61 -19.02 -15.35 33.72
N ASN A 62 -20.25 -15.11 33.26
CA ASN A 62 -21.15 -16.13 32.72
C ASN A 62 -21.39 -15.86 31.22
N LYS A 63 -21.50 -16.90 30.40
CA LYS A 63 -22.00 -16.78 29.03
C LYS A 63 -23.48 -16.37 29.07
N VAL A 64 -23.82 -15.28 28.41
CA VAL A 64 -25.23 -14.93 28.13
C VAL A 64 -25.74 -15.90 27.07
N MET A 65 -26.87 -16.55 27.35
CA MET A 65 -27.63 -17.32 26.37
C MET A 65 -28.89 -16.53 26.02
N GLN A 66 -29.33 -16.61 24.77
CA GLN A 66 -30.59 -16.03 24.28
C GLN A 66 -31.24 -17.02 23.31
N GLU A 67 -32.55 -17.21 23.40
CA GLU A 67 -33.27 -18.20 22.58
C GLU A 67 -33.27 -17.82 21.08
N TRP A 68 -33.29 -16.52 20.78
CA TRP A 68 -33.13 -15.98 19.42
C TRP A 68 -31.72 -16.18 18.81
N ASP A 69 -30.74 -16.71 19.56
CA ASP A 69 -29.34 -16.85 19.16
C ASP A 69 -28.81 -18.31 19.17
N ASP A 70 -29.69 -19.32 19.24
CA ASP A 70 -29.34 -20.73 19.00
C ASP A 70 -30.29 -21.38 17.98
N MET A 71 -29.89 -21.34 16.70
CA MET A 71 -30.67 -21.90 15.58
C MET A 71 -29.89 -23.00 14.85
N PRO A 72 -30.52 -24.12 14.46
CA PRO A 72 -29.99 -25.06 13.48
C PRO A 72 -29.49 -24.33 12.22
N ILE A 73 -28.36 -24.76 11.63
CA ILE A 73 -27.70 -23.98 10.56
C ILE A 73 -28.55 -23.86 9.29
N THR A 74 -29.40 -24.85 9.02
CA THR A 74 -30.40 -24.85 7.94
C THR A 74 -31.50 -23.83 8.16
N GLU A 75 -31.99 -23.72 9.40
CA GLU A 75 -33.02 -22.75 9.78
C GLU A 75 -32.44 -21.33 9.78
N TYR A 76 -31.24 -21.14 10.34
CA TYR A 76 -30.52 -19.87 10.29
C TYR A 76 -30.26 -19.40 8.85
N PHE A 77 -29.88 -20.30 7.93
CA PHE A 77 -29.71 -19.96 6.51
C PHE A 77 -31.06 -19.63 5.84
N SER A 78 -32.12 -20.39 6.10
CA SER A 78 -33.47 -20.13 5.59
C SER A 78 -33.99 -18.77 6.06
N PHE A 79 -33.86 -18.45 7.34
CA PHE A 79 -34.18 -17.15 7.93
C PHE A 79 -33.33 -16.03 7.30
N THR A 80 -32.01 -16.24 7.16
CA THR A 80 -31.10 -15.29 6.51
C THR A 80 -31.52 -14.97 5.08
N LEU A 81 -31.90 -15.99 4.31
CA LEU A 81 -32.37 -15.81 2.93
C LEU A 81 -33.72 -15.06 2.86
N GLN A 82 -34.64 -15.33 3.79
CA GLN A 82 -35.93 -14.66 3.88
C GLN A 82 -35.79 -13.17 4.17
N TRP A 83 -35.09 -12.78 5.25
CA TRP A 83 -34.98 -11.35 5.59
C TRP A 83 -34.14 -10.57 4.57
N LEU A 84 -33.12 -11.20 3.96
CA LEU A 84 -32.38 -10.58 2.86
C LEU A 84 -33.21 -10.41 1.58
N THR A 85 -34.19 -11.30 1.33
CA THR A 85 -35.12 -11.16 0.19
C THR A 85 -36.02 -9.94 0.37
N GLU A 86 -36.57 -9.75 1.58
CA GLU A 86 -37.36 -8.56 1.91
C GLU A 86 -36.52 -7.27 1.87
N VAL A 87 -35.29 -7.30 2.40
CA VAL A 87 -34.34 -6.17 2.28
C VAL A 87 -34.03 -5.86 0.81
N LYS A 88 -33.80 -6.86 -0.05
CA LYS A 88 -33.60 -6.65 -1.50
C LYS A 88 -34.81 -5.98 -2.16
N ARG A 89 -36.04 -6.30 -1.73
CA ARG A 89 -37.29 -5.74 -2.26
C ARG A 89 -37.48 -4.27 -1.87
N ILE A 90 -37.25 -3.93 -0.60
CA ILE A 90 -37.59 -2.61 -0.04
C ILE A 90 -36.50 -1.54 -0.21
N VAL A 91 -35.23 -1.94 -0.43
CA VAL A 91 -34.11 -0.99 -0.60
C VAL A 91 -34.01 -0.50 -2.04
N LYS A 92 -33.98 0.82 -2.21
CA LYS A 92 -33.78 1.51 -3.50
C LYS A 92 -32.51 1.03 -4.22
N PRO A 93 -32.45 1.04 -5.56
CA PRO A 93 -31.22 0.73 -6.31
C PRO A 93 -30.02 1.62 -5.94
N THR A 94 -30.32 2.85 -5.52
CA THR A 94 -29.40 3.89 -5.02
C THR A 94 -29.09 3.79 -3.51
N GLY A 95 -29.71 2.84 -2.81
CA GLY A 95 -29.60 2.67 -1.37
C GLY A 95 -28.39 1.84 -0.94
N SER A 96 -28.16 1.77 0.37
CA SER A 96 -27.06 1.01 0.98
C SER A 96 -27.56 0.03 2.03
N ILE A 97 -27.02 -1.19 2.01
CA ILE A 97 -27.29 -2.24 2.98
C ILE A 97 -26.01 -2.46 3.77
N TRP A 98 -26.06 -2.28 5.09
CA TRP A 98 -24.98 -2.59 6.03
C TRP A 98 -25.43 -3.75 6.93
N ILE A 99 -24.62 -4.81 7.00
CA ILE A 99 -24.95 -6.00 7.79
C ILE A 99 -23.78 -6.38 8.69
N HIS A 100 -24.03 -6.43 9.99
CA HIS A 100 -23.07 -6.84 11.01
C HIS A 100 -22.93 -8.37 11.14
N GLY A 101 -21.76 -8.83 11.58
CA GLY A 101 -21.55 -10.23 11.95
C GLY A 101 -20.15 -10.55 12.48
N THR A 102 -19.96 -11.84 12.78
CA THR A 102 -18.66 -12.43 13.11
C THR A 102 -18.39 -13.63 12.20
N TYR A 103 -17.21 -14.26 12.32
CA TYR A 103 -16.87 -15.49 11.60
C TYR A 103 -17.86 -16.66 11.80
N HIS A 104 -18.77 -16.59 12.79
CA HIS A 104 -19.80 -17.59 13.02
C HIS A 104 -20.98 -17.51 12.02
N ASN A 105 -21.34 -16.30 11.58
CA ASN A 105 -22.54 -16.07 10.75
C ASN A 105 -22.27 -15.31 9.43
N ILE A 106 -21.25 -14.44 9.38
CA ILE A 106 -21.08 -13.51 8.26
C ILE A 106 -20.77 -14.20 6.92
N GLY A 107 -20.17 -15.39 6.94
CA GLY A 107 -19.98 -16.21 5.75
C GLY A 107 -21.29 -16.76 5.15
N ILE A 108 -22.27 -17.06 6.00
CA ILE A 108 -23.61 -17.49 5.58
C ILE A 108 -24.36 -16.31 4.94
N ILE A 109 -24.29 -15.13 5.58
CA ILE A 109 -24.86 -13.87 5.08
C ILE A 109 -24.23 -13.48 3.74
N ASN A 110 -22.90 -13.55 3.62
CA ASN A 110 -22.17 -13.27 2.37
C ASN A 110 -22.62 -14.19 1.22
N PHE A 111 -22.75 -15.50 1.49
CA PHE A 111 -23.25 -16.46 0.51
C PHE A 111 -24.71 -16.19 0.12
N ALA A 112 -25.58 -15.85 1.08
CA ALA A 112 -26.98 -15.52 0.82
C ALA A 112 -27.13 -14.24 -0.02
N LEU A 113 -26.32 -13.20 0.22
CA LEU A 113 -26.26 -12.00 -0.62
C LEU A 113 -25.89 -12.34 -2.08
N GLN A 114 -24.87 -13.19 -2.28
CA GLN A 114 -24.48 -13.64 -3.62
C GLN A 114 -25.58 -14.47 -4.30
N MET A 115 -26.25 -15.37 -3.58
CA MET A 115 -27.38 -16.14 -4.10
C MET A 115 -28.59 -15.26 -4.48
N LEU A 116 -28.75 -14.11 -3.83
CA LEU A 116 -29.77 -13.11 -4.14
C LEU A 116 -29.29 -12.05 -5.15
N GLU A 117 -28.11 -12.21 -5.76
CA GLU A 117 -27.52 -11.24 -6.71
C GLU A 117 -27.37 -9.81 -6.12
N VAL A 118 -27.21 -9.68 -4.80
CA VAL A 118 -27.00 -8.40 -4.11
C VAL A 118 -25.49 -8.12 -4.06
N GLU A 119 -25.05 -7.04 -4.69
CA GLU A 119 -23.63 -6.77 -4.91
C GLU A 119 -22.97 -6.23 -3.63
N ILE A 120 -21.94 -6.93 -3.15
CA ILE A 120 -21.12 -6.48 -2.01
C ILE A 120 -20.08 -5.47 -2.51
N ILE A 121 -20.22 -4.23 -2.06
CA ILE A 121 -19.33 -3.10 -2.36
C ILE A 121 -18.00 -3.30 -1.64
N ASN A 122 -18.04 -3.49 -0.32
CA ASN A 122 -16.87 -3.75 0.51
C ASN A 122 -17.20 -4.70 1.68
N GLU A 123 -16.23 -5.54 2.03
CA GLU A 123 -16.11 -6.07 3.39
C GLU A 123 -15.37 -5.02 4.24
N VAL A 124 -15.93 -4.71 5.42
CA VAL A 124 -15.39 -3.76 6.40
C VAL A 124 -15.13 -4.49 7.71
N ILE A 125 -13.94 -4.30 8.29
CA ILE A 125 -13.52 -4.90 9.56
C ILE A 125 -13.64 -3.85 10.66
N TRP A 126 -14.59 -4.02 11.57
CA TRP A 126 -14.68 -3.23 12.80
C TRP A 126 -13.67 -3.78 13.82
N PHE A 127 -12.50 -3.15 13.90
CA PHE A 127 -11.46 -3.50 14.86
C PHE A 127 -11.74 -2.87 16.23
N LYS A 128 -11.71 -3.71 17.27
CA LYS A 128 -12.05 -3.41 18.65
C LYS A 128 -10.80 -3.52 19.53
N ARG A 129 -10.03 -2.43 19.66
CA ARG A 129 -8.84 -2.36 20.56
C ARG A 129 -9.08 -2.90 21.97
N ASN A 130 -10.28 -2.70 22.51
CA ASN A 130 -10.68 -3.10 23.86
C ASN A 130 -11.51 -4.42 23.90
N SER A 131 -11.35 -5.32 22.92
CA SER A 131 -11.95 -6.65 22.97
C SER A 131 -11.47 -7.46 24.17
N PHE A 132 -12.40 -8.22 24.77
CA PHE A 132 -12.12 -9.09 25.91
C PHE A 132 -11.17 -10.25 25.52
N PRO A 133 -10.09 -10.51 26.28
CA PRO A 133 -9.07 -11.49 25.91
C PRO A 133 -9.58 -12.94 26.00
N ASN A 134 -8.97 -13.84 25.24
CA ASN A 134 -9.27 -15.27 25.36
C ASN A 134 -8.66 -15.87 26.66
N LEU A 135 -9.43 -15.86 27.75
CA LEU A 135 -9.00 -16.35 29.07
C LEU A 135 -8.56 -17.83 29.08
N SER A 136 -8.90 -18.62 28.06
CA SER A 136 -8.51 -20.04 27.98
C SER A 136 -7.15 -20.27 27.32
N GLY A 137 -6.59 -19.28 26.63
CA GLY A 137 -5.38 -19.41 25.82
C GLY A 137 -5.52 -20.29 24.56
N ARG A 138 -6.68 -20.92 24.33
CA ARG A 138 -6.90 -21.92 23.25
C ARG A 138 -7.17 -21.33 21.86
N ARG A 139 -7.43 -20.02 21.77
CA ARG A 139 -7.71 -19.30 20.51
C ARG A 139 -7.18 -17.87 20.63
N LEU A 140 -6.98 -17.21 19.50
CA LEU A 140 -6.76 -15.76 19.45
C LEU A 140 -7.95 -15.00 20.05
N THR A 141 -7.69 -13.79 20.55
CA THR A 141 -8.73 -12.85 20.98
C THR A 141 -9.62 -12.47 19.79
N ALA A 142 -10.95 -12.52 19.97
CA ALA A 142 -11.92 -12.05 18.99
C ALA A 142 -11.92 -10.51 18.96
N SER A 143 -10.94 -9.93 18.25
CA SER A 143 -10.62 -8.51 18.25
C SER A 143 -11.38 -7.67 17.23
N HIS A 144 -12.31 -8.27 16.47
CA HIS A 144 -13.06 -7.57 15.43
C HIS A 144 -14.44 -8.20 15.16
N GLU A 145 -15.26 -7.43 14.45
CA GLU A 145 -16.42 -7.91 13.69
C GLU A 145 -16.22 -7.65 12.20
N THR A 146 -16.92 -8.40 11.37
CA THR A 146 -17.00 -8.17 9.92
C THR A 146 -18.35 -7.52 9.62
N ILE A 147 -18.34 -6.53 8.75
CA ILE A 147 -19.51 -5.78 8.31
C ILE A 147 -19.51 -5.81 6.78
N LEU A 148 -20.62 -6.22 6.17
CA LEU A 148 -20.78 -6.20 4.72
C LEU A 148 -21.54 -4.94 4.31
N TRP A 149 -21.01 -4.20 3.34
CA TRP A 149 -21.70 -3.09 2.68
C TRP A 149 -22.09 -3.52 1.26
N SER A 150 -23.37 -3.43 0.91
CA SER A 150 -23.92 -3.92 -0.36
C SER A 150 -25.04 -3.03 -0.93
N HIS A 151 -25.41 -3.24 -2.20
CA HIS A 151 -26.51 -2.52 -2.88
C HIS A 151 -27.29 -3.40 -3.86
N THR A 152 -28.47 -2.92 -4.28
CA THR A 152 -29.41 -3.65 -5.15
C THR A 152 -29.35 -3.24 -6.63
N GLY A 153 -28.76 -2.09 -6.98
CA GLY A 153 -28.65 -1.60 -8.38
C GLY A 153 -27.76 -2.42 -9.33
N GLY A 154 -26.90 -3.30 -8.79
CA GLY A 154 -26.10 -4.25 -9.56
C GLY A 154 -24.95 -3.67 -10.41
N PRO A 155 -24.17 -4.53 -11.10
CA PRO A 155 -22.82 -4.20 -11.56
C PRO A 155 -22.74 -3.26 -12.77
N LYS A 156 -23.87 -2.98 -13.43
CA LYS A 156 -23.97 -2.01 -14.52
C LYS A 156 -24.40 -0.62 -14.04
N ASN A 157 -25.22 -0.56 -12.98
CA ASN A 157 -25.83 0.66 -12.46
C ASN A 157 -25.47 0.82 -10.97
N ARG A 158 -24.18 1.06 -10.70
CA ARG A 158 -23.67 1.38 -9.35
C ARG A 158 -24.04 2.82 -8.95
N GLU A 159 -25.33 3.02 -8.68
CA GLU A 159 -25.93 4.32 -8.35
C GLU A 159 -26.05 4.55 -6.83
N TYR A 160 -25.46 3.69 -6.00
CA TYR A 160 -25.50 3.81 -4.54
C TYR A 160 -24.81 5.07 -4.04
N HIS A 161 -25.34 5.70 -2.99
CA HIS A 161 -24.69 6.87 -2.43
C HIS A 161 -23.40 6.49 -1.68
N PHE A 162 -22.29 7.13 -2.07
CA PHE A 162 -21.02 7.09 -1.35
C PHE A 162 -20.44 8.49 -1.20
N ASN A 163 -20.37 8.97 0.04
CA ASN A 163 -19.82 10.28 0.37
C ASN A 163 -18.29 10.24 0.44
N TYR A 164 -17.65 10.23 -0.73
CA TYR A 164 -16.19 10.10 -0.87
C TYR A 164 -15.42 11.18 -0.09
N GLU A 165 -15.81 12.45 -0.20
CA GLU A 165 -15.12 13.55 0.48
C GLU A 165 -15.33 13.51 2.00
N MET A 166 -16.47 13.02 2.51
CA MET A 166 -16.59 12.68 3.94
C MET A 166 -15.61 11.57 4.32
N SER A 167 -15.56 10.47 3.55
CA SER A 167 -14.65 9.33 3.80
C SER A 167 -13.16 9.74 3.83
N LYS A 168 -12.81 10.85 3.18
CA LYS A 168 -11.45 11.38 3.08
C LYS A 168 -11.17 12.45 4.14
N ASN A 169 -12.04 13.45 4.26
CA ASN A 169 -11.77 14.67 5.02
C ASN A 169 -12.23 14.61 6.49
N HIS A 170 -13.22 13.77 6.83
CA HIS A 170 -13.69 13.66 8.21
C HIS A 170 -12.63 13.02 9.11
N ASP A 171 -12.51 13.53 10.33
CA ASP A 171 -11.63 12.99 11.37
C ASP A 171 -12.46 12.35 12.48
N TYR A 172 -11.97 11.26 13.05
CA TYR A 172 -12.71 10.44 14.02
C TYR A 172 -11.92 10.32 15.32
N GLU A 173 -12.37 11.03 16.35
CA GLU A 173 -11.70 11.10 17.64
C GLU A 173 -11.35 9.70 18.19
N GLY A 174 -10.06 9.44 18.30
CA GLY A 174 -9.50 8.22 18.85
C GLY A 174 -9.27 7.07 17.87
N ASP A 175 -9.72 7.12 16.61
CA ASP A 175 -9.40 6.12 15.56
C ASP A 175 -7.93 6.27 15.14
N LEU A 176 -7.10 5.23 15.32
CA LEU A 176 -5.67 5.30 15.02
C LEU A 176 -5.33 4.95 13.56
N ILE A 177 -6.32 4.50 12.77
CA ILE A 177 -6.15 4.05 11.38
C ILE A 177 -6.64 5.10 10.40
N LYS A 178 -7.77 5.76 10.69
CA LYS A 178 -8.22 6.93 9.92
C LYS A 178 -7.28 8.10 10.22
N GLN A 179 -7.00 8.88 9.18
CA GLN A 179 -6.19 10.08 9.24
C GLN A 179 -6.87 11.16 8.39
N PRO A 180 -6.85 12.46 8.78
CA PRO A 180 -7.40 13.54 7.99
C PRO A 180 -6.85 13.58 6.56
N PHE A 181 -7.69 13.99 5.60
CA PHE A 181 -7.41 14.13 4.16
C PHE A 181 -6.95 12.86 3.42
N LYS A 182 -6.78 11.73 4.12
CA LYS A 182 -6.44 10.41 3.58
C LYS A 182 -7.73 9.57 3.54
N GLN A 183 -8.03 8.95 2.39
CA GLN A 183 -9.24 8.13 2.19
C GLN A 183 -9.36 7.03 3.27
N MET A 184 -10.57 6.85 3.79
CA MET A 184 -10.87 5.80 4.78
C MET A 184 -10.56 4.41 4.23
N ARG A 185 -10.02 3.55 5.09
CA ARG A 185 -9.75 2.13 4.80
C ARG A 185 -10.95 1.28 5.22
N THR A 186 -11.02 0.06 4.70
CA THR A 186 -12.00 -0.96 5.13
C THR A 186 -11.74 -1.51 6.54
N VAL A 187 -10.63 -1.17 7.20
CA VAL A 187 -10.41 -1.49 8.62
C VAL A 187 -10.69 -0.23 9.45
N TRP A 188 -11.66 -0.32 10.35
CA TRP A 188 -12.14 0.78 11.20
C TRP A 188 -11.75 0.53 12.66
N ASP A 189 -10.89 1.37 13.22
CA ASP A 189 -10.47 1.25 14.61
C ASP A 189 -11.42 2.02 15.53
N ILE A 190 -12.48 1.33 15.99
CA ILE A 190 -13.54 1.90 16.83
C ILE A 190 -13.64 1.05 18.11
N PRO A 191 -13.19 1.56 19.28
CA PRO A 191 -13.36 0.85 20.54
C PRO A 191 -14.84 0.64 20.87
N ASN A 192 -15.19 -0.55 21.35
CA ASN A 192 -16.56 -0.94 21.70
C ASN A 192 -17.02 -0.35 23.06
N ASN A 193 -16.31 0.66 23.59
CA ASN A 193 -16.75 1.37 24.78
C ASN A 193 -17.82 2.41 24.41
N LYS A 194 -18.97 2.26 25.07
CA LYS A 194 -20.09 3.19 24.98
C LYS A 194 -19.88 4.34 25.97
N LYS A 195 -20.40 5.52 25.64
CA LYS A 195 -20.50 6.65 26.57
C LYS A 195 -21.55 6.36 27.66
N LYS A 196 -21.65 7.19 28.70
CA LYS A 196 -22.63 6.96 29.79
C LYS A 196 -24.06 7.15 29.31
N GLU A 197 -24.24 8.06 28.37
CA GLU A 197 -25.50 8.48 27.77
C GLU A 197 -26.08 7.39 26.84
N GLU A 198 -25.22 6.55 26.25
CA GLU A 198 -25.60 5.33 25.50
C GLU A 198 -26.15 4.20 26.40
N LEU A 199 -25.94 4.28 27.72
CA LEU A 199 -26.18 3.20 28.69
C LEU A 199 -27.12 3.56 29.85
N MET A 200 -27.50 4.82 30.00
CA MET A 200 -28.29 5.29 31.16
C MET A 200 -29.76 4.83 31.17
N PHE A 201 -30.26 4.29 30.04
CA PHE A 201 -31.67 3.92 29.85
C PHE A 201 -31.94 2.40 29.99
N GLY A 202 -30.90 1.57 30.10
CA GLY A 202 -30.99 0.12 30.19
C GLY A 202 -29.74 -0.58 29.69
N LYS A 203 -29.77 -1.91 29.57
CA LYS A 203 -28.66 -2.72 29.03
C LYS A 203 -29.19 -3.77 28.05
N HIS A 204 -28.65 -3.80 26.84
CA HIS A 204 -28.90 -4.85 25.86
C HIS A 204 -27.59 -5.60 25.58
N PRO A 205 -27.56 -6.94 25.56
CA PRO A 205 -26.32 -7.73 25.64
C PRO A 205 -25.36 -7.50 24.47
N THR A 206 -25.90 -7.29 23.25
CA THR A 206 -25.13 -7.16 22.01
C THR A 206 -25.12 -5.72 21.42
N GLN A 207 -25.69 -4.75 22.14
CA GLN A 207 -25.90 -3.36 21.68
C GLN A 207 -24.65 -2.80 20.95
N LYS A 208 -24.80 -2.29 19.73
CA LYS A 208 -23.72 -1.59 19.01
C LYS A 208 -23.46 -0.21 19.62
N THR A 209 -22.25 0.32 19.47
CA THR A 209 -21.94 1.70 19.87
C THR A 209 -22.33 2.67 18.76
N GLU A 210 -22.86 3.83 19.12
CA GLU A 210 -23.29 4.87 18.18
C GLU A 210 -22.17 5.28 17.19
N LYS A 211 -20.89 5.15 17.59
CA LYS A 211 -19.71 5.49 16.77
C LYS A 211 -19.60 4.71 15.45
N VAL A 212 -20.00 3.43 15.42
CA VAL A 212 -19.88 2.61 14.19
C VAL A 212 -21.03 2.91 13.23
N VAL A 213 -22.21 3.17 13.77
CA VAL A 213 -23.42 3.56 13.02
C VAL A 213 -23.32 4.96 12.43
N ASP A 214 -22.82 5.94 13.20
CA ASP A 214 -22.56 7.31 12.73
C ASP A 214 -21.67 7.30 11.48
N ARG A 215 -20.65 6.42 11.49
CA ARG A 215 -19.76 6.21 10.36
C ARG A 215 -20.47 5.61 9.14
N MET A 216 -21.31 4.59 9.29
CA MET A 216 -22.09 4.03 8.18
C MET A 216 -23.01 5.08 7.54
N ILE A 217 -23.81 5.78 8.37
CA ILE A 217 -24.81 6.74 7.91
C ILE A 217 -24.14 7.90 7.17
N ARG A 218 -23.09 8.53 7.74
CA ARG A 218 -22.37 9.64 7.10
C ARG A 218 -21.66 9.26 5.78
N ILE A 219 -21.33 7.98 5.58
CA ILE A 219 -20.69 7.48 4.37
C ILE A 219 -21.70 7.20 3.26
N SER A 220 -22.95 6.87 3.59
CA SER A 220 -23.88 6.23 2.65
C SER A 220 -25.31 6.76 2.62
N ALA A 221 -25.66 7.75 3.43
CA ALA A 221 -26.98 8.40 3.44
C ALA A 221 -26.88 9.92 3.63
N LYS A 222 -28.01 10.61 3.41
CA LYS A 222 -28.19 12.07 3.41
C LYS A 222 -29.23 12.49 4.47
N PRO A 223 -29.31 13.78 4.85
CA PRO A 223 -30.43 14.29 5.64
C PRO A 223 -31.78 13.99 4.97
N GLY A 224 -32.76 13.54 5.76
CA GLY A 224 -34.10 13.19 5.30
C GLY A 224 -34.29 11.76 4.78
N ASP A 225 -33.21 11.05 4.40
CA ASP A 225 -33.25 9.65 3.94
C ASP A 225 -33.93 8.73 4.98
N LEU A 226 -34.54 7.63 4.51
CA LEU A 226 -35.19 6.63 5.36
C LEU A 226 -34.24 5.47 5.70
N LEU A 227 -33.93 5.34 7.00
CA LEU A 227 -33.25 4.18 7.58
C LEU A 227 -34.24 3.09 8.00
N LEU A 228 -33.87 1.82 7.77
CA LEU A 228 -34.50 0.66 8.38
C LEU A 228 -33.50 -0.11 9.26
N SER A 229 -33.95 -0.45 10.47
CA SER A 229 -33.27 -1.31 11.43
C SER A 229 -34.13 -2.57 11.68
N PRO A 230 -33.91 -3.68 10.94
CA PRO A 230 -34.76 -4.87 11.04
C PRO A 230 -34.55 -5.67 12.33
N PHE A 231 -33.45 -5.41 13.05
CA PHE A 231 -33.10 -6.02 14.33
C PHE A 231 -32.65 -4.88 15.27
N SER A 232 -33.61 -4.20 15.89
CA SER A 232 -33.35 -2.88 16.48
C SER A 232 -32.78 -2.93 17.90
N GLY A 233 -33.14 -3.93 18.71
CA GLY A 233 -32.72 -4.07 20.09
C GLY A 233 -32.97 -2.79 20.89
N ALA A 234 -31.92 -2.29 21.54
CA ALA A 234 -31.93 -1.00 22.23
C ALA A 234 -31.95 0.24 21.30
N GLY A 235 -32.20 0.09 20.00
CA GLY A 235 -32.47 1.17 19.04
C GLY A 235 -31.28 2.04 18.66
N THR A 236 -30.04 1.54 18.66
CA THR A 236 -28.84 2.38 18.38
C THR A 236 -28.91 3.00 16.98
N GLU A 237 -29.40 2.25 16.00
CA GLU A 237 -29.45 2.59 14.58
C GLU A 237 -30.47 3.71 14.36
N CYS A 238 -31.66 3.56 14.95
CA CYS A 238 -32.71 4.58 14.98
C CYS A 238 -32.29 5.85 15.75
N VAL A 239 -31.56 5.70 16.86
CA VAL A 239 -31.08 6.85 17.66
C VAL A 239 -30.06 7.69 16.87
N VAL A 240 -29.13 7.06 16.15
CA VAL A 240 -28.15 7.80 15.34
C VAL A 240 -28.79 8.36 14.07
N ALA A 241 -29.75 7.66 13.45
CA ALA A 241 -30.58 8.22 12.37
C ALA A 241 -31.26 9.52 12.81
N LYS A 242 -31.97 9.49 13.95
CA LYS A 242 -32.64 10.66 14.53
C LYS A 242 -31.66 11.81 14.79
N LYS A 243 -30.50 11.52 15.39
CA LYS A 243 -29.43 12.51 15.63
C LYS A 243 -28.95 13.18 14.34
N LEU A 244 -28.78 12.42 13.26
CA LEU A 244 -28.27 12.91 11.96
C LEU A 244 -29.37 13.47 11.04
N GLY A 245 -30.62 13.53 11.49
CA GLY A 245 -31.73 14.07 10.72
C GLY A 245 -32.24 13.13 9.61
N LEU A 246 -32.06 11.82 9.77
CA LEU A 246 -32.69 10.78 8.95
C LEU A 246 -34.03 10.37 9.56
N ASN A 247 -34.96 9.94 8.70
CA ASN A 247 -36.15 9.21 9.15
C ASN A 247 -35.78 7.76 9.48
N TYR A 248 -36.50 7.11 10.39
CA TYR A 248 -36.24 5.69 10.72
C TYR A 248 -37.49 4.83 10.88
N ILE A 249 -37.36 3.54 10.57
CA ILE A 249 -38.26 2.47 11.02
C ILE A 249 -37.39 1.41 11.71
N GLY A 250 -37.85 0.85 12.83
CA GLY A 250 -37.21 -0.27 13.50
C GLY A 250 -38.19 -1.40 13.82
N PHE A 251 -37.71 -2.64 13.82
CA PHE A 251 -38.44 -3.82 14.28
C PHE A 251 -37.69 -4.48 15.44
N GLU A 252 -38.44 -4.91 16.46
CA GLU A 252 -37.93 -5.55 17.66
C GLU A 252 -38.99 -6.53 18.19
N THR A 253 -38.57 -7.69 18.71
CA THR A 253 -39.49 -8.72 19.23
C THR A 253 -39.62 -8.70 20.75
N GLU A 254 -38.61 -8.19 21.47
CA GLU A 254 -38.58 -8.18 22.94
C GLU A 254 -39.04 -6.82 23.51
N GLU A 255 -40.09 -6.85 24.34
CA GLU A 255 -40.71 -5.64 24.91
C GLU A 255 -39.73 -4.83 25.80
N GLU A 256 -38.85 -5.51 26.55
CA GLU A 256 -37.80 -4.85 27.35
C GLU A 256 -36.86 -3.99 26.46
N PHE A 257 -36.50 -4.51 25.29
CA PHE A 257 -35.54 -3.85 24.41
C PHE A 257 -36.19 -2.69 23.65
N LEU A 258 -37.45 -2.86 23.24
CA LEU A 258 -38.29 -1.78 22.72
C LEU A 258 -38.49 -0.66 23.76
N GLU A 259 -38.71 -0.98 25.04
CA GLU A 259 -38.76 0.01 26.10
C GLU A 259 -37.46 0.84 26.19
N ILE A 260 -36.29 0.19 26.15
CA ILE A 260 -34.98 0.88 26.17
C ILE A 260 -34.80 1.76 24.92
N SER A 261 -35.18 1.25 23.75
CA SER A 261 -35.16 1.96 22.47
C SER A 261 -36.00 3.24 22.54
N ASN A 262 -37.26 3.13 22.96
CA ASN A 262 -38.17 4.28 23.11
C ASN A 262 -37.68 5.28 24.17
N LYS A 263 -37.13 4.83 25.30
CA LYS A 263 -36.53 5.70 26.33
C LYS A 263 -35.36 6.50 25.77
N ARG A 264 -34.47 5.89 24.95
CA ARG A 264 -33.40 6.61 24.25
C ARG A 264 -33.96 7.60 23.24
N LEU A 265 -34.85 7.16 22.34
CA LEU A 265 -35.40 7.99 21.26
C LEU A 265 -36.15 9.22 21.77
N ASN A 266 -36.86 9.11 22.89
CA ASN A 266 -37.59 10.23 23.51
C ASN A 266 -36.68 11.27 24.17
N ASN A 267 -35.41 10.93 24.47
CA ASN A 267 -34.42 11.85 25.06
C ASN A 267 -33.48 12.47 24.02
N ILE A 268 -33.79 12.34 22.72
CA ILE A 268 -32.97 12.78 21.59
C ILE A 268 -33.79 13.66 20.65
N GLU A 269 -33.23 14.81 20.28
CA GLU A 269 -33.80 15.74 19.31
C GLU A 269 -33.48 15.31 17.87
N PHE A 270 -34.36 15.63 16.92
CA PHE A 270 -34.16 15.34 15.51
C PHE A 270 -33.15 16.32 14.90
N GLY A 271 -32.09 15.82 14.26
CA GLY A 271 -31.03 16.66 13.70
C GLY A 271 -30.05 17.25 14.72
N GLN A 272 -29.98 16.70 15.95
CA GLN A 272 -29.08 17.12 17.03
C GLN A 272 -27.58 17.13 16.62
N MET A 273 -27.19 16.39 15.58
CA MET A 273 -25.82 16.28 15.07
C MET A 273 -25.77 16.63 13.59
N GLU A 274 -24.97 17.64 13.23
CA GLU A 274 -24.80 18.05 11.83
C GLU A 274 -24.26 16.94 10.92
N MET A 275 -24.91 16.74 9.78
CA MET A 275 -24.31 16.13 8.59
C MET A 275 -23.36 17.14 7.94
N LYS A 276 -22.06 17.05 8.25
CA LYS A 276 -21.03 17.92 7.66
C LYS A 276 -20.88 17.65 6.16
N GLU A 277 -21.38 18.55 5.33
CA GLU A 277 -21.10 18.56 3.89
C GLU A 277 -19.65 18.94 3.64
N PHE A 278 -18.89 18.04 2.99
CA PHE A 278 -17.57 18.32 2.46
C PHE A 278 -17.69 18.54 0.95
N SER A 279 -17.93 19.78 0.54
CA SER A 279 -17.87 20.17 -0.88
C SER A 279 -16.50 19.87 -1.48
N GLU A 280 -16.42 19.55 -2.77
CA GLU A 280 -15.14 19.40 -3.48
C GLU A 280 -14.25 20.63 -3.26
N VAL A 281 -13.04 20.41 -2.72
CA VAL A 281 -12.03 21.47 -2.64
C VAL A 281 -11.44 21.68 -4.04
N SER A 282 -12.20 22.42 -4.86
CA SER A 282 -11.71 22.91 -6.15
C SER A 282 -10.37 23.64 -5.96
N SER A 283 -9.44 23.43 -6.88
CA SER A 283 -8.01 23.75 -6.73
C SER A 283 -7.65 25.24 -6.81
N LYS A 284 -8.57 26.13 -6.39
CA LYS A 284 -8.50 27.59 -6.50
C LYS A 284 -8.60 28.31 -5.14
N LYS A 285 -7.72 27.97 -4.19
CA LYS A 285 -7.45 28.82 -3.00
C LYS A 285 -6.06 28.56 -2.41
N LYS A 286 -5.03 29.17 -3.00
CA LYS A 286 -3.64 29.13 -2.48
C LYS A 286 -2.86 30.46 -2.56
N ASN A 287 -3.53 31.58 -2.88
CA ASN A 287 -2.90 32.90 -3.02
C ASN A 287 -3.17 33.86 -1.85
N ASP A 288 -4.30 33.75 -1.14
CA ASP A 288 -4.73 34.74 -0.14
C ASP A 288 -4.26 34.44 1.30
N LYS A 289 -2.98 34.08 1.45
CA LYS A 289 -2.25 34.12 2.73
C LYS A 289 -0.84 34.67 2.55
N ASN A 290 -0.75 35.86 1.95
CA ASN A 290 0.50 36.61 1.88
C ASN A 290 0.24 38.13 1.93
N LYS A 291 -0.26 38.62 3.07
CA LYS A 291 -0.29 40.04 3.45
C LYS A 291 -0.49 40.19 4.97
N ASN A 292 0.11 41.25 5.51
CA ASN A 292 -0.06 41.78 6.86
C ASN A 292 0.35 40.83 8.01
N PHE A 293 1.64 40.77 8.28
CA PHE A 293 2.14 41.25 9.57
C PHE A 293 3.25 42.26 9.28
N ASN A 294 3.17 43.45 9.91
CA ASN A 294 4.16 44.51 9.75
C ASN A 294 5.23 44.36 10.83
N GLU A 295 6.44 44.80 10.50
CA GLU A 295 7.45 45.17 11.49
C GLU A 295 7.03 46.49 12.16
N ASP A 296 7.08 46.54 13.50
CA ASP A 296 7.75 47.59 14.30
C ASP A 296 7.22 47.75 15.74
N ASN A 297 8.15 47.92 16.69
CA ASN A 297 7.97 48.22 18.13
C ASN A 297 7.31 47.09 18.96
N ILE A 298 7.77 46.72 20.17
CA ILE A 298 8.50 47.46 21.22
C ILE A 298 9.69 46.65 21.77
N SER A 299 10.64 47.34 22.41
CA SER A 299 11.91 46.86 22.96
C SER A 299 11.90 46.33 24.40
N ASN A 300 12.92 45.53 24.71
CA ASN A 300 13.60 45.33 26.01
C ASN A 300 13.08 44.34 27.09
N ASP A 301 14.08 43.61 27.61
CA ASP A 301 14.29 43.15 28.99
C ASP A 301 13.30 42.21 29.70
N SER A 302 13.54 40.91 29.53
CA SER A 302 13.63 40.01 30.70
C SER A 302 14.68 38.91 30.47
N LYS A 303 15.81 38.94 31.18
CA LYS A 303 16.75 37.81 31.27
C LYS A 303 16.14 36.71 32.15
N ILE A 304 16.14 35.47 31.66
CA ILE A 304 16.15 34.26 32.50
C ILE A 304 17.14 33.29 31.82
N ASP A 305 18.07 32.74 32.60
CA ASP A 305 19.24 32.04 32.08
C ASP A 305 18.94 30.60 31.62
N SER A 306 19.63 30.18 30.55
CA SER A 306 19.67 28.78 30.11
C SER A 306 20.66 28.00 30.95
N PRO A 307 20.27 26.91 31.64
CA PRO A 307 21.23 26.02 32.30
C PRO A 307 21.97 25.19 31.26
N GLU A 308 23.24 25.50 31.02
CA GLU A 308 24.17 24.49 30.51
C GLU A 308 24.32 23.40 31.57
N ILE A 309 24.15 22.13 31.19
CA ILE A 309 24.37 20.98 32.07
C ILE A 309 25.32 20.03 31.36
N GLU A 310 26.54 19.92 31.89
CA GLU A 310 27.51 18.91 31.50
C GLU A 310 26.96 17.51 31.81
N ILE A 311 26.96 16.62 30.82
CA ILE A 311 26.86 15.16 31.05
C ILE A 311 27.94 14.46 30.21
N GLU A 312 29.20 14.74 30.54
CA GLU A 312 30.26 13.74 30.41
C GLU A 312 30.56 13.15 31.79
N LYS A 313 30.99 11.87 31.82
CA LYS A 313 31.43 11.11 33.02
C LYS A 313 30.33 10.68 34.00
N GLU A 314 29.50 9.72 33.59
CA GLU A 314 29.14 8.61 34.50
C GLU A 314 28.81 7.34 33.70
N ALA A 315 29.85 6.56 33.40
CA ALA A 315 29.79 5.39 32.52
C ALA A 315 30.51 4.16 33.10
N HIS A 316 30.35 3.92 34.41
CA HIS A 316 30.86 2.73 35.10
C HIS A 316 29.91 2.26 36.22
N GLN A 317 30.00 0.97 36.52
CA GLN A 317 29.48 0.30 37.73
C GLN A 317 27.95 0.17 37.89
N LEU A 318 27.35 -0.64 37.01
CA LEU A 318 26.19 -1.49 37.39
C LEU A 318 26.34 -2.86 36.73
N ASN A 319 26.91 -3.83 37.46
CA ASN A 319 27.08 -5.19 36.98
C ASN A 319 25.75 -5.95 37.02
N LEU A 320 25.25 -6.35 35.85
CA LEU A 320 24.28 -7.43 35.69
C LEU A 320 24.75 -8.29 34.50
N GLU A 321 25.33 -9.45 34.81
CA GLU A 321 25.80 -10.40 33.80
C GLU A 321 24.61 -11.04 33.08
N LEU A 322 24.62 -10.98 31.75
CA LEU A 322 23.72 -11.77 30.90
C LEU A 322 24.47 -13.05 30.51
N PRO A 323 23.86 -14.24 30.65
CA PRO A 323 24.56 -15.49 30.37
C PRO A 323 24.85 -15.63 28.86
N GLU A 324 26.11 -15.87 28.54
CA GLU A 324 26.53 -16.23 27.19
C GLU A 324 26.00 -17.64 26.85
N THR A 325 25.04 -17.72 25.94
CA THR A 325 24.63 -19.00 25.35
C THR A 325 25.47 -19.29 24.12
N GLU A 326 26.53 -20.07 24.28
CA GLU A 326 27.23 -20.67 23.14
C GLU A 326 26.26 -21.50 22.29
N ILE A 327 26.17 -21.20 20.99
CA ILE A 327 25.47 -22.02 20.02
C ILE A 327 26.54 -22.81 19.26
N GLU A 328 26.78 -24.05 19.69
CA GLU A 328 27.72 -24.95 19.03
C GLU A 328 27.34 -25.17 17.56
N SER A 329 28.17 -24.71 16.62
CA SER A 329 27.96 -24.91 15.19
C SER A 329 28.39 -26.30 14.70
N ASN A 330 28.02 -27.36 15.45
CA ASN A 330 28.46 -28.74 15.27
C ASN A 330 27.35 -29.64 14.68
N THR A 331 26.91 -29.40 13.43
CA THR A 331 25.89 -30.28 12.80
C THR A 331 25.90 -30.40 11.26
N ILE A 332 26.96 -29.95 10.56
CA ILE A 332 27.03 -30.06 9.08
C ILE A 332 28.23 -30.87 8.58
N GLU A 333 29.41 -30.76 9.20
CA GLU A 333 30.61 -31.47 8.71
C GLU A 333 30.53 -33.00 8.90
N ASN A 334 29.87 -33.48 9.96
CA ASN A 334 29.72 -34.91 10.25
C ASN A 334 28.77 -35.69 9.31
N VAL A 335 28.16 -35.03 8.32
CA VAL A 335 27.33 -35.69 7.28
C VAL A 335 28.14 -36.03 6.02
N ILE A 336 29.33 -35.44 5.84
CA ILE A 336 30.13 -35.58 4.60
C ILE A 336 31.10 -36.76 4.66
N ASN A 337 31.64 -37.10 5.85
CA ASN A 337 32.77 -38.03 6.00
C ASN A 337 32.43 -39.54 6.01
N ASN A 338 31.24 -39.94 5.54
CA ASN A 338 30.80 -41.34 5.54
C ASN A 338 30.49 -41.87 4.12
N LYS A 339 31.54 -42.00 3.28
CA LYS A 339 31.52 -42.93 2.14
C LYS A 339 32.82 -43.71 1.99
N SER A 340 32.62 -45.03 1.98
CA SER A 340 33.52 -46.13 1.64
C SER A 340 34.50 -45.90 0.48
N GLU A 341 35.64 -46.57 0.59
CA GLU A 341 36.71 -46.69 -0.40
C GLU A 341 36.20 -46.92 -1.84
N SER A 342 36.59 -46.04 -2.76
CA SER A 342 36.71 -46.33 -4.19
C SER A 342 37.61 -45.28 -4.85
N SER A 343 38.83 -45.67 -5.20
CA SER A 343 39.82 -44.79 -5.82
C SER A 343 39.54 -44.63 -7.32
N ILE A 344 38.97 -43.49 -7.71
CA ILE A 344 38.86 -43.06 -9.11
C ILE A 344 39.80 -41.86 -9.31
N ASP A 345 40.71 -41.93 -10.29
CA ASP A 345 41.65 -40.84 -10.55
C ASP A 345 40.97 -39.69 -11.32
N ILE A 346 40.75 -38.58 -10.62
CA ILE A 346 39.97 -37.43 -11.10
C ILE A 346 40.72 -36.58 -12.15
N LYS A 347 42.02 -36.83 -12.39
CA LYS A 347 42.85 -36.00 -13.28
C LYS A 347 42.38 -35.90 -14.74
N ASN A 348 41.56 -36.82 -15.24
CA ASN A 348 41.10 -36.84 -16.63
C ASN A 348 39.69 -36.24 -16.83
N ILE A 349 39.11 -35.58 -15.83
CA ILE A 349 37.72 -35.05 -15.89
C ILE A 349 37.66 -33.63 -16.50
N THR A 350 38.79 -32.93 -16.65
CA THR A 350 38.85 -31.54 -17.16
C THR A 350 38.58 -31.37 -18.65
N ASP A 351 38.67 -32.44 -19.43
CA ASP A 351 38.58 -32.40 -20.90
C ASP A 351 37.15 -32.62 -21.43
N ILE A 352 36.17 -32.72 -20.54
CA ILE A 352 34.75 -32.82 -20.90
C ILE A 352 34.23 -31.43 -21.33
N PRO A 353 33.73 -31.24 -22.57
CA PRO A 353 33.30 -29.91 -23.05
C PRO A 353 32.22 -29.23 -22.21
N VAL A 354 31.35 -30.03 -21.57
CA VAL A 354 30.31 -29.55 -20.63
C VAL A 354 30.92 -28.97 -19.35
N LEU A 355 32.04 -29.52 -18.86
CA LEU A 355 32.76 -28.94 -17.73
C LEU A 355 33.51 -27.68 -18.16
N GLN A 356 34.04 -27.62 -19.39
CA GLN A 356 34.60 -26.37 -19.92
C GLN A 356 33.54 -25.28 -20.13
N SER A 357 32.29 -25.59 -20.51
CA SER A 357 31.23 -24.59 -20.57
C SER A 357 30.84 -24.09 -19.17
N ILE A 358 30.66 -25.00 -18.20
CA ILE A 358 30.37 -24.65 -16.79
C ILE A 358 31.51 -23.81 -16.17
N LEU A 359 32.77 -24.10 -16.49
CA LEU A 359 33.92 -23.29 -16.05
C LEU A 359 33.96 -21.91 -16.72
N ASN A 360 33.61 -21.82 -18.02
CA ASN A 360 33.52 -20.53 -18.72
C ASN A 360 32.35 -19.65 -18.23
N GLU A 361 31.20 -20.23 -17.87
CA GLU A 361 30.09 -19.50 -17.22
C GLU A 361 30.49 -18.94 -15.83
N ASN A 362 31.46 -19.55 -15.17
CA ASN A 362 31.96 -19.16 -13.86
C ASN A 362 33.12 -18.14 -13.88
N LYS A 363 33.26 -17.38 -14.97
CA LYS A 363 33.93 -16.05 -14.90
C LYS A 363 33.24 -15.22 -13.81
N LYS A 364 33.97 -14.90 -12.74
CA LYS A 364 33.46 -14.27 -11.51
C LYS A 364 32.59 -13.03 -11.81
N LYS A 365 31.27 -13.19 -11.77
CA LYS A 365 30.28 -12.10 -11.96
C LYS A 365 30.58 -10.98 -10.97
N GLN A 366 31.02 -9.82 -11.47
CA GLN A 366 31.40 -8.69 -10.62
C GLN A 366 30.12 -8.06 -10.03
N PRO A 367 29.96 -8.00 -8.69
CA PRO A 367 28.72 -7.57 -8.06
C PRO A 367 28.58 -6.04 -8.12
N ILE A 368 27.81 -5.54 -9.09
CA ILE A 368 27.53 -4.11 -9.27
C ILE A 368 26.72 -3.57 -8.06
N PRO A 369 27.26 -2.66 -7.23
CA PRO A 369 26.54 -2.12 -6.08
C PRO A 369 25.32 -1.28 -6.51
N SER A 370 24.16 -1.45 -5.88
CA SER A 370 22.98 -0.63 -6.22
C SER A 370 23.07 0.75 -5.56
N ILE A 371 23.62 1.75 -6.26
CA ILE A 371 23.66 3.14 -5.78
C ILE A 371 22.34 3.89 -6.01
N LEU A 372 21.71 3.65 -7.16
CA LEU A 372 20.37 4.09 -7.48
C LEU A 372 19.50 2.85 -7.75
N LYS A 373 18.18 3.03 -7.64
CA LYS A 373 17.19 2.10 -8.19
C LYS A 373 16.49 2.82 -9.33
N TRP A 374 16.64 2.29 -10.54
CA TRP A 374 16.10 2.86 -11.76
C TRP A 374 15.23 1.83 -12.48
N THR A 375 14.18 2.31 -13.16
CA THR A 375 13.39 1.47 -14.07
C THR A 375 14.27 1.02 -15.24
N GLY A 376 14.10 -0.19 -15.76
CA GLY A 376 14.95 -0.74 -16.84
C GLY A 376 16.37 -1.20 -16.43
N SER A 377 16.84 -0.88 -15.21
CA SER A 377 18.19 -1.16 -14.70
C SER A 377 18.74 -2.57 -15.03
N LYS A 378 19.65 -2.65 -16.00
CA LYS A 378 20.32 -3.86 -16.52
C LYS A 378 21.22 -4.62 -15.53
N ARG A 379 21.28 -4.25 -14.24
CA ARG A 379 22.19 -4.81 -13.22
C ARG A 379 22.17 -6.34 -13.06
N LYS A 380 21.15 -7.05 -13.57
CA LYS A 380 21.16 -8.53 -13.70
C LYS A 380 21.99 -9.00 -14.90
N GLN A 381 21.68 -8.49 -16.08
CA GLN A 381 22.27 -8.90 -17.37
C GLN A 381 23.62 -8.24 -17.66
N ALA A 382 23.98 -7.14 -16.98
CA ALA A 382 25.15 -6.31 -17.29
C ALA A 382 26.47 -7.12 -17.40
N ASN A 383 26.68 -8.13 -16.55
CA ASN A 383 27.86 -9.01 -16.66
C ASN A 383 27.84 -9.92 -17.90
N GLN A 384 26.65 -10.28 -18.41
CA GLN A 384 26.51 -10.99 -19.69
C GLN A 384 26.72 -10.02 -20.84
N ILE A 385 25.99 -8.90 -20.89
CA ILE A 385 26.10 -7.84 -21.92
C ILE A 385 27.56 -7.40 -22.10
N PHE A 386 28.29 -7.19 -21.00
CA PHE A 386 29.71 -6.82 -21.01
C PHE A 386 30.63 -7.90 -21.64
N ASN A 387 30.25 -9.19 -21.65
CA ASN A 387 31.02 -10.22 -22.36
C ASN A 387 30.87 -10.15 -23.89
N HIS A 388 29.87 -9.44 -24.43
CA HIS A 388 29.72 -9.22 -25.87
C HIS A 388 30.44 -7.93 -26.33
N PHE A 389 31.02 -7.15 -25.41
CA PHE A 389 31.85 -5.98 -25.76
C PHE A 389 33.06 -6.42 -26.61
N PRO A 390 33.51 -5.61 -27.58
CA PRO A 390 34.68 -5.92 -28.36
C PRO A 390 35.92 -5.88 -27.45
N LYS A 391 36.91 -6.74 -27.73
CA LYS A 391 38.17 -6.79 -26.95
C LYS A 391 38.91 -5.45 -26.90
N GLU A 392 38.76 -4.65 -27.95
CA GLU A 392 39.44 -3.37 -28.15
C GLU A 392 38.46 -2.32 -28.70
N TYR A 393 38.47 -1.16 -28.04
CA TYR A 393 37.76 0.08 -28.36
C TYR A 393 38.50 1.25 -27.67
N ASN A 394 38.32 2.47 -28.18
CA ASN A 394 39.08 3.65 -27.74
C ASN A 394 38.44 4.36 -26.54
N ARG A 395 37.10 4.39 -26.49
CA ARG A 395 36.29 5.00 -25.41
C ARG A 395 34.95 4.29 -25.29
N TYR A 396 34.40 4.24 -24.08
CA TYR A 396 33.03 3.78 -23.82
C TYR A 396 32.04 4.95 -23.75
N ILE A 397 30.86 4.78 -24.34
CA ILE A 397 29.80 5.80 -24.39
C ILE A 397 28.44 5.16 -24.05
N GLU A 398 27.73 5.70 -23.05
CA GLU A 398 26.41 5.24 -22.62
C GLU A 398 25.40 6.41 -22.70
N PRO A 399 24.70 6.62 -23.84
CA PRO A 399 23.84 7.80 -24.06
C PRO A 399 22.56 7.85 -23.21
N PHE A 400 22.22 6.72 -22.56
CA PHE A 400 21.02 6.49 -21.75
C PHE A 400 21.42 5.82 -20.41
N VAL A 401 22.28 6.46 -19.61
CA VAL A 401 22.96 5.83 -18.47
C VAL A 401 22.00 5.29 -17.41
N GLY A 402 20.88 5.97 -17.12
CA GLY A 402 19.88 5.48 -16.17
C GLY A 402 20.47 5.03 -14.82
N GLY A 403 20.52 3.71 -14.60
CA GLY A 403 21.08 3.08 -13.40
C GLY A 403 22.60 2.82 -13.41
N GLY A 404 23.33 3.20 -14.47
CA GLY A 404 24.78 3.05 -14.64
C GLY A 404 25.29 1.61 -14.70
N ALA A 405 24.43 0.67 -15.06
CA ALA A 405 24.67 -0.75 -14.86
C ALA A 405 25.85 -1.28 -15.69
N LEU A 406 26.04 -0.78 -16.91
CA LEU A 406 27.20 -1.09 -17.74
C LEU A 406 28.36 -0.14 -17.43
N LEU A 407 28.12 1.16 -17.19
CA LEU A 407 29.13 2.10 -16.69
C LEU A 407 29.98 1.54 -15.54
N TYR A 408 29.38 0.89 -14.53
CA TYR A 408 30.15 0.34 -13.42
C TYR A 408 31.18 -0.73 -13.84
N LEU A 409 30.91 -1.48 -14.91
CA LEU A 409 31.82 -2.48 -15.47
C LEU A 409 32.81 -1.86 -16.45
N ALA A 410 32.33 -1.00 -17.35
CA ALA A 410 33.03 -0.49 -18.52
C ALA A 410 33.75 0.86 -18.36
N ALA A 411 33.44 1.64 -17.31
CA ALA A 411 34.00 2.98 -17.12
C ALA A 411 35.53 2.99 -17.06
N ASP A 412 36.10 3.84 -17.92
CA ASP A 412 37.49 4.23 -18.01
C ASP A 412 37.65 5.75 -17.90
N ASP A 413 38.88 6.24 -18.10
CA ASP A 413 39.23 7.66 -17.98
C ASP A 413 38.77 8.53 -19.17
N ASN A 414 38.22 7.93 -20.24
CA ASN A 414 37.74 8.61 -21.45
C ASN A 414 36.21 8.47 -21.65
N SER A 415 35.53 7.80 -20.72
CA SER A 415 34.14 7.38 -20.84
C SER A 415 33.15 8.55 -20.77
N ILE A 416 32.10 8.49 -21.59
CA ILE A 416 31.00 9.46 -21.56
C ILE A 416 29.69 8.76 -21.16
N ALA A 417 28.98 9.36 -20.21
CA ALA A 417 27.62 8.96 -19.84
C ALA A 417 26.66 10.13 -20.05
N ASN A 418 25.45 9.85 -20.56
CA ASN A 418 24.41 10.86 -20.77
C ASN A 418 23.06 10.35 -20.29
N ASP A 419 22.17 11.27 -19.94
CA ASP A 419 20.74 11.03 -19.77
C ASP A 419 20.01 12.35 -20.04
N ILE A 420 18.82 12.30 -20.61
CA ILE A 420 17.99 13.50 -20.80
C ILE A 420 17.45 14.03 -19.45
N TYR A 421 17.35 13.17 -18.42
CA TYR A 421 16.78 13.54 -17.14
C TYR A 421 17.78 14.24 -16.20
N LYS A 422 17.78 15.58 -16.23
CA LYS A 422 18.71 16.45 -15.49
C LYS A 422 18.97 16.07 -14.01
N PRO A 423 17.97 15.78 -13.15
CA PRO A 423 18.23 15.41 -11.76
C PRO A 423 19.02 14.10 -11.56
N LEU A 424 18.98 13.18 -12.54
CA LEU A 424 19.81 11.98 -12.53
C LEU A 424 21.28 12.30 -12.84
N ILE A 425 21.53 13.21 -13.79
CA ILE A 425 22.89 13.65 -14.11
C ILE A 425 23.50 14.50 -13.00
N GLU A 426 22.71 15.35 -12.34
CA GLU A 426 23.12 16.02 -11.10
C GLU A 426 23.51 15.02 -10.00
N PHE A 427 22.73 13.95 -9.84
CA PHE A 427 23.05 12.87 -8.90
C PHE A 427 24.38 12.18 -9.25
N TRP A 428 24.63 11.87 -10.53
CA TRP A 428 25.90 11.27 -10.96
C TRP A 428 27.10 12.21 -10.76
N GLU A 429 27.00 13.49 -11.10
CA GLU A 429 28.07 14.47 -10.85
C GLU A 429 28.27 14.76 -9.35
N LEU A 430 27.25 14.55 -8.49
CA LEU A 430 27.42 14.55 -7.03
C LEU A 430 28.22 13.32 -6.54
N VAL A 431 27.90 12.11 -7.01
CA VAL A 431 28.68 10.89 -6.70
C VAL A 431 30.13 11.01 -7.19
N LYS A 432 30.33 11.64 -8.34
CA LYS A 432 31.65 11.90 -8.93
C LYS A 432 32.45 12.94 -8.15
N ASN A 433 31.94 14.16 -7.99
CA ASN A 433 32.75 15.30 -7.51
C ASN A 433 32.58 15.62 -6.01
N LYS A 434 31.47 15.22 -5.39
CA LYS A 434 31.10 15.62 -4.02
C LYS A 434 30.50 14.44 -3.22
N PRO A 435 31.19 13.28 -3.15
CA PRO A 435 30.64 12.07 -2.55
C PRO A 435 30.29 12.23 -1.07
N ASP A 436 31.12 12.94 -0.29
CA ASP A 436 30.90 13.15 1.14
C ASP A 436 29.68 14.03 1.40
N TYR A 437 29.55 15.15 0.68
CA TYR A 437 28.38 16.03 0.75
C TYR A 437 27.06 15.30 0.41
N LEU A 438 27.09 14.39 -0.56
CA LEU A 438 25.94 13.53 -0.89
C LEU A 438 25.60 12.54 0.25
N VAL A 439 26.62 12.00 0.93
CA VAL A 439 26.46 11.10 2.08
C VAL A 439 25.92 11.86 3.30
N ASP A 440 26.48 13.02 3.63
CA ASP A 440 26.06 13.87 4.75
C ASP A 440 24.63 14.37 4.56
N TYR A 441 24.28 14.77 3.34
CA TYR A 441 22.92 15.11 2.96
C TYR A 441 21.98 13.93 3.20
N TYR A 442 22.27 12.76 2.63
CA TYR A 442 21.44 11.57 2.80
C TYR A 442 21.30 11.17 4.27
N ASN A 443 22.38 11.26 5.05
CA ASN A 443 22.38 10.96 6.49
C ASN A 443 21.42 11.90 7.26
N ARG A 444 21.49 13.22 7.01
CA ARG A 444 20.60 14.20 7.66
C ARG A 444 19.13 13.96 7.30
N GLU A 445 18.79 13.84 6.02
CA GLU A 445 17.39 13.60 5.64
C GLU A 445 16.89 12.24 6.16
N TRP A 446 17.77 11.23 6.27
CA TRP A 446 17.46 9.93 6.87
C TRP A 446 17.17 10.04 8.38
N ILE A 447 17.93 10.83 9.13
CA ILE A 447 17.71 11.10 10.56
C ILE A 447 16.37 11.82 10.77
N ASN A 448 16.12 12.88 10.00
CA ASN A 448 14.86 13.64 10.05
C ASN A 448 13.65 12.73 9.75
N LEU A 449 13.79 11.80 8.80
CA LEU A 449 12.77 10.77 8.52
C LEU A 449 12.57 9.78 9.67
N GLN A 450 13.57 9.51 10.52
CA GLN A 450 13.36 8.65 11.70
C GLN A 450 12.53 9.38 12.77
N GLN A 451 12.75 10.69 12.93
CA GLN A 451 12.08 11.55 13.90
C GLN A 451 10.62 11.84 13.50
N SER A 452 10.37 12.23 12.24
CA SER A 452 9.04 12.51 11.71
C SER A 452 8.65 11.48 10.65
N PHE A 453 8.34 10.27 11.12
CA PHE A 453 7.90 9.16 10.27
C PHE A 453 6.37 9.00 10.32
N PRO A 454 5.66 8.91 9.17
CA PRO A 454 6.18 8.85 7.80
C PRO A 454 6.29 10.22 7.11
N ASP A 455 5.76 11.28 7.71
CA ASP A 455 5.32 12.44 6.93
C ASP A 455 6.46 13.34 6.39
N TYR A 456 7.66 13.33 7.00
CA TYR A 456 8.83 14.06 6.48
C TYR A 456 9.22 13.68 5.05
N TYR A 457 8.94 12.44 4.64
CA TYR A 457 9.15 12.02 3.25
C TYR A 457 8.29 12.81 2.26
N TYR A 458 7.08 13.20 2.65
CA TYR A 458 6.21 13.99 1.80
C TYR A 458 6.70 15.45 1.71
N ASP A 459 7.28 16.01 2.78
CA ASP A 459 7.95 17.32 2.72
C ASP A 459 9.11 17.31 1.71
N VAL A 460 9.96 16.27 1.77
CA VAL A 460 11.08 16.08 0.83
C VAL A 460 10.59 15.84 -0.60
N ARG A 461 9.53 15.05 -0.79
CA ARG A 461 8.93 14.79 -2.11
C ARG A 461 8.31 16.05 -2.71
N ASP A 462 7.64 16.86 -1.90
CA ASP A 462 6.97 18.08 -2.38
C ASP A 462 7.98 19.22 -2.58
N ARG A 463 9.11 19.23 -1.83
CA ARG A 463 10.32 20.00 -2.15
C ARG A 463 10.89 19.62 -3.51
N PHE A 464 11.11 18.32 -3.76
CA PHE A 464 11.59 17.81 -5.05
C PHE A 464 10.65 18.18 -6.20
N ASN A 465 9.34 18.04 -6.02
CA ASN A 465 8.35 18.39 -7.04
C ASN A 465 8.30 19.90 -7.35
N LYS A 466 8.74 20.76 -6.42
CA LYS A 466 8.89 22.20 -6.63
C LYS A 466 10.21 22.56 -7.31
N ASN A 467 11.29 21.81 -7.06
CA ASN A 467 12.62 22.03 -7.64
C ASN A 467 13.40 20.70 -7.77
N PRO A 468 13.19 19.94 -8.87
CA PRO A 468 13.79 18.62 -9.03
C PRO A 468 15.31 18.67 -9.05
N ASN A 469 15.96 17.88 -8.19
CA ASN A 469 17.41 17.92 -7.98
C ASN A 469 18.00 16.56 -7.58
N GLY A 470 19.30 16.36 -7.84
CA GLY A 470 19.99 15.09 -7.58
C GLY A 470 20.09 14.65 -6.11
N LEU A 471 20.09 15.59 -5.16
CA LEU A 471 20.17 15.30 -3.73
C LEU A 471 18.87 14.66 -3.22
N ASP A 472 17.73 15.30 -3.50
CA ASP A 472 16.40 14.78 -3.15
C ASP A 472 16.11 13.44 -3.86
N LEU A 473 16.50 13.30 -5.13
CA LEU A 473 16.38 12.03 -5.87
C LEU A 473 17.11 10.88 -5.17
N SER A 474 18.29 11.14 -4.59
CA SER A 474 19.06 10.14 -3.83
C SER A 474 18.33 9.65 -2.58
N PHE A 475 17.55 10.50 -1.92
CA PHE A 475 16.78 10.14 -0.73
C PHE A 475 15.48 9.41 -1.09
N LEU A 476 14.71 9.98 -2.04
CA LEU A 476 13.39 9.47 -2.44
C LEU A 476 13.48 8.05 -3.01
N THR A 477 14.48 7.76 -3.85
CA THR A 477 14.67 6.42 -4.46
C THR A 477 15.11 5.33 -3.47
N ARG A 478 15.52 5.70 -2.25
CA ARG A 478 15.85 4.76 -1.16
C ARG A 478 14.71 4.53 -0.18
N THR A 479 13.75 5.44 -0.12
CA THR A 479 12.66 5.48 0.89
C THR A 479 11.28 5.16 0.31
N CYS A 480 11.05 5.42 -0.99
CA CYS A 480 9.78 5.13 -1.65
C CYS A 480 9.50 3.62 -1.82
N VAL A 481 8.22 3.27 -2.06
CA VAL A 481 7.78 1.89 -2.30
C VAL A 481 8.57 1.26 -3.44
N ASN A 482 9.19 0.11 -3.15
CA ASN A 482 10.15 -0.62 -3.98
C ASN A 482 11.42 0.15 -4.41
N GLY A 483 11.55 1.44 -4.10
CA GLY A 483 12.60 2.32 -4.62
C GLY A 483 12.42 2.68 -6.11
N ILE A 484 11.19 2.63 -6.63
CA ILE A 484 10.89 2.90 -8.04
C ILE A 484 10.51 4.37 -8.20
N VAL A 485 11.13 5.03 -9.18
CA VAL A 485 10.81 6.41 -9.57
C VAL A 485 9.50 6.40 -10.36
N ARG A 486 8.47 7.14 -9.91
CA ARG A 486 7.11 7.16 -10.51
C ARG A 486 6.53 8.57 -10.49
N PHE A 487 5.65 8.87 -11.44
CA PHE A 487 5.17 10.22 -11.68
C PHE A 487 3.68 10.29 -12.05
N ASN A 488 3.10 11.48 -11.88
CA ASN A 488 1.73 11.83 -12.28
C ASN A 488 1.69 12.27 -13.77
N LYS A 489 0.65 13.00 -14.21
CA LYS A 489 0.58 13.56 -15.58
C LYS A 489 1.28 14.92 -15.67
N GLU A 490 1.52 15.55 -14.52
CA GLU A 490 1.99 16.91 -14.33
C GLU A 490 3.52 16.98 -14.16
N GLY A 491 4.25 15.89 -14.43
CA GLY A 491 5.71 15.82 -14.33
C GLY A 491 6.27 15.75 -12.90
N GLY A 492 5.42 15.58 -11.88
CA GLY A 492 5.80 15.45 -10.47
C GLY A 492 5.93 14.00 -10.00
N PHE A 493 6.93 13.73 -9.16
CA PHE A 493 7.14 12.44 -8.51
C PHE A 493 5.97 12.11 -7.58
N ASN A 494 5.36 10.93 -7.77
CA ASN A 494 4.11 10.55 -7.09
C ASN A 494 4.19 9.26 -6.25
N ASN A 495 5.35 8.59 -6.15
CA ASN A 495 5.45 7.38 -5.33
C ASN A 495 5.31 7.70 -3.83
N SER A 496 4.78 6.75 -3.06
CA SER A 496 4.63 6.84 -1.60
C SER A 496 5.82 6.21 -0.86
N ILE A 497 5.94 6.48 0.44
CA ILE A 497 6.96 5.88 1.30
C ILE A 497 6.67 4.42 1.64
N HIS A 498 7.73 3.60 1.73
CA HIS A 498 7.66 2.23 2.19
C HIS A 498 7.48 2.16 3.72
N LEU A 499 6.24 2.15 4.21
CA LEU A 499 5.90 2.24 5.65
C LEU A 499 6.69 1.29 6.59
N SER A 500 7.06 0.09 6.14
CA SER A 500 7.85 -0.88 6.93
C SER A 500 9.37 -0.88 6.66
N ARG A 501 9.90 0.04 5.84
CA ARG A 501 11.34 0.17 5.56
C ARG A 501 11.75 1.64 5.50
N LYS A 502 12.26 2.16 6.61
CA LYS A 502 12.64 3.58 6.80
C LYS A 502 13.93 3.99 6.05
N GLY A 503 14.07 3.63 4.77
CA GLY A 503 15.26 3.91 3.94
C GLY A 503 16.42 2.93 4.13
N MET A 504 17.51 3.16 3.39
CA MET A 504 18.80 2.46 3.56
C MET A 504 19.59 3.09 4.72
N LYS A 505 20.24 2.28 5.57
CA LYS A 505 21.13 2.80 6.64
C LYS A 505 22.24 3.70 6.02
N PRO A 506 22.54 4.88 6.58
CA PRO A 506 23.52 5.82 6.00
C PRO A 506 24.90 5.21 5.73
N GLN A 507 25.41 4.35 6.61
CA GLN A 507 26.72 3.68 6.46
C GLN A 507 26.75 2.75 5.22
N ASN A 508 25.63 2.10 4.91
CA ASN A 508 25.49 1.28 3.71
C ASN A 508 25.42 2.14 2.45
N PHE A 509 24.76 3.31 2.52
CA PHE A 509 24.72 4.27 1.42
C PHE A 509 26.13 4.82 1.13
N GLN A 510 26.84 5.29 2.16
CA GLN A 510 28.24 5.74 2.10
C GLN A 510 29.18 4.69 1.47
N SER A 511 29.12 3.44 1.96
CA SER A 511 29.93 2.34 1.41
C SER A 511 29.67 2.09 -0.07
N ILE A 512 28.47 2.37 -0.57
CA ILE A 512 28.11 2.25 -1.98
C ILE A 512 28.56 3.49 -2.77
N VAL A 513 28.31 4.71 -2.27
CA VAL A 513 28.74 5.97 -2.91
C VAL A 513 30.25 5.95 -3.16
N TYR A 514 31.07 5.62 -2.17
CA TYR A 514 32.53 5.56 -2.33
C TYR A 514 33.02 4.48 -3.31
N LYS A 515 32.29 3.35 -3.46
CA LYS A 515 32.61 2.32 -4.46
C LYS A 515 32.36 2.82 -5.89
N TRP A 516 31.30 3.59 -6.08
CA TRP A 516 30.99 4.21 -7.37
C TRP A 516 31.88 5.40 -7.69
N HIS A 517 32.12 6.30 -6.73
CA HIS A 517 33.06 7.42 -6.88
C HIS A 517 34.42 6.95 -7.43
N LYS A 518 35.01 5.90 -6.84
CA LYS A 518 36.28 5.31 -7.30
C LYS A 518 36.24 4.76 -8.74
N LYS A 519 35.06 4.41 -9.25
CA LYS A 519 34.82 3.89 -10.61
C LYS A 519 34.49 5.00 -11.62
N ILE A 520 33.77 6.05 -11.22
CA ILE A 520 33.26 7.09 -12.13
C ILE A 520 33.99 8.44 -12.04
N LYS A 521 34.98 8.60 -11.15
CA LYS A 521 35.71 9.86 -10.91
C LYS A 521 36.18 10.59 -12.18
N ASN A 522 36.55 9.82 -13.22
CA ASN A 522 37.11 10.33 -14.47
C ASN A 522 36.09 10.30 -15.64
N VAL A 523 34.87 9.80 -15.42
CA VAL A 523 33.78 9.78 -16.41
C VAL A 523 33.27 11.20 -16.67
N THR A 524 33.00 11.54 -17.92
CA THR A 524 32.29 12.77 -18.29
C THR A 524 30.78 12.50 -18.29
N PHE A 525 30.01 13.13 -17.40
CA PHE A 525 28.56 13.09 -17.49
C PHE A 525 28.03 14.29 -18.29
N THR A 526 26.95 14.07 -19.02
CA THR A 526 26.29 15.06 -19.87
C THR A 526 24.78 14.97 -19.74
N ASN A 527 24.10 16.08 -20.00
CA ASN A 527 22.63 16.17 -20.01
C ASN A 527 22.19 16.83 -21.32
N LYS A 528 22.17 16.03 -22.38
CA LYS A 528 21.87 16.39 -23.77
C LYS A 528 20.83 15.44 -24.37
N ASP A 529 20.28 15.78 -25.54
CA ASP A 529 19.62 14.78 -26.37
C ASP A 529 20.64 13.72 -26.84
N TYR A 530 20.23 12.46 -26.93
CA TYR A 530 21.15 11.37 -27.26
C TYR A 530 21.80 11.57 -28.64
N ARG A 531 21.10 12.20 -29.60
CA ARG A 531 21.61 12.49 -30.94
C ARG A 531 22.83 13.42 -30.91
N GLU A 532 22.91 14.34 -29.95
CA GLU A 532 24.09 15.19 -29.78
C GLU A 532 25.33 14.37 -29.40
N ILE A 533 25.16 13.41 -28.49
CA ILE A 533 26.22 12.50 -28.05
C ILE A 533 26.61 11.55 -29.19
N LEU A 534 25.64 11.00 -29.94
CA LEU A 534 25.90 10.16 -31.10
C LEU A 534 26.59 10.93 -32.25
N LYS A 535 26.32 12.22 -32.39
CA LYS A 535 27.04 13.10 -33.32
C LYS A 535 28.52 13.28 -32.95
N GLU A 536 28.86 13.31 -31.67
CA GLU A 536 30.25 13.45 -31.17
C GLU A 536 31.12 12.18 -31.31
N THR A 537 30.52 11.00 -31.57
CA THR A 537 31.25 9.71 -31.72
C THR A 537 32.20 9.67 -32.92
N LYS A 538 33.27 8.87 -32.80
CA LYS A 538 34.31 8.67 -33.83
C LYS A 538 34.63 7.18 -34.00
N SER A 539 35.18 6.80 -35.15
CA SER A 539 35.58 5.40 -35.39
C SER A 539 36.49 4.87 -34.27
N GLY A 540 36.20 3.64 -33.82
CA GLY A 540 36.84 3.02 -32.68
C GLY A 540 36.22 3.34 -31.30
N ASP A 541 35.30 4.31 -31.19
CA ASP A 541 34.42 4.40 -30.01
C ASP A 541 33.50 3.16 -29.91
N LEU A 542 33.07 2.83 -28.69
CA LEU A 542 32.04 1.83 -28.39
C LEU A 542 30.83 2.51 -27.72
N VAL A 543 29.64 2.32 -28.30
CA VAL A 543 28.37 2.85 -27.75
C VAL A 543 27.50 1.72 -27.20
N TYR A 544 27.01 1.84 -25.96
CA TYR A 544 25.94 1.00 -25.44
C TYR A 544 24.63 1.78 -25.33
N LEU A 545 23.57 1.23 -25.90
CA LEU A 545 22.25 1.85 -26.02
C LEU A 545 21.22 1.04 -25.22
N ASP A 546 20.58 1.71 -24.25
CA ASP A 546 19.43 1.22 -23.49
C ASP A 546 18.30 2.29 -23.47
N PRO A 547 17.70 2.59 -24.64
CA PRO A 547 16.70 3.64 -24.76
C PRO A 547 15.36 3.23 -24.11
N PRO A 548 14.44 4.18 -23.83
CA PRO A 548 13.09 3.84 -23.38
C PRO A 548 12.38 2.98 -24.44
N TYR A 549 11.99 1.76 -24.05
CA TYR A 549 11.31 0.78 -24.89
C TYR A 549 10.06 1.36 -25.58
N ALA A 550 9.85 1.04 -26.87
CA ALA A 550 8.77 1.58 -27.70
C ALA A 550 7.35 1.30 -27.16
N GLY A 551 7.16 0.17 -26.45
CA GLY A 551 5.89 -0.16 -25.79
C GLY A 551 5.72 0.41 -24.37
N SER A 552 6.68 1.19 -23.85
CA SER A 552 6.71 1.61 -22.44
C SER A 552 6.21 3.03 -22.21
N ASN A 553 5.24 3.19 -21.31
CA ASN A 553 4.68 4.47 -20.86
C ASN A 553 5.68 5.27 -19.96
N ASN A 554 6.88 5.56 -20.46
CA ASN A 554 7.98 6.23 -19.73
C ASN A 554 7.89 7.77 -19.83
N ARG A 555 6.87 8.35 -19.17
CA ARG A 555 6.37 9.75 -19.26
C ARG A 555 7.33 10.92 -18.89
N TYR A 556 8.63 10.79 -19.10
CA TYR A 556 9.67 11.82 -18.88
C TYR A 556 10.42 12.13 -20.16
N ILE A 557 10.52 11.10 -21.01
CA ILE A 557 11.04 11.17 -22.36
C ILE A 557 9.79 11.17 -23.25
N SER A 558 9.77 11.99 -24.30
CA SER A 558 8.82 11.79 -25.40
C SER A 558 8.96 10.36 -25.91
N ASP A 559 7.87 9.73 -26.33
CA ASP A 559 7.92 8.39 -26.91
C ASP A 559 9.00 8.35 -28.00
N LEU A 560 9.86 7.31 -27.97
CA LEU A 560 11.05 7.27 -28.81
C LEU A 560 10.63 7.22 -30.28
N ASP A 561 11.01 8.25 -31.03
CA ASP A 561 10.94 8.24 -32.49
C ASP A 561 11.90 7.17 -33.01
N ILE A 562 11.34 6.01 -33.38
CA ILE A 562 12.10 4.81 -33.70
C ILE A 562 12.80 4.95 -35.05
N ASP A 563 12.16 5.62 -36.01
CA ASP A 563 12.73 5.86 -37.34
C ASP A 563 13.92 6.83 -37.20
N SER A 564 13.77 7.93 -36.45
CA SER A 564 14.87 8.83 -36.09
C SER A 564 15.99 8.13 -35.30
N PHE A 565 15.66 7.15 -34.46
CA PHE A 565 16.64 6.36 -33.71
C PHE A 565 17.43 5.41 -34.62
N PHE A 566 16.77 4.76 -35.58
CA PHE A 566 17.42 3.88 -36.55
C PHE A 566 18.30 4.64 -37.55
N GLU A 567 17.92 5.85 -37.97
CA GLU A 567 18.84 6.71 -38.73
C GLU A 567 20.15 6.98 -37.96
N GLU A 568 20.11 7.15 -36.64
CA GLU A 568 21.34 7.34 -35.85
C GLU A 568 22.19 6.07 -35.77
N LEU A 569 21.58 4.86 -35.74
CA LEU A 569 22.32 3.60 -35.87
C LEU A 569 23.02 3.48 -37.23
N GLU A 570 22.35 3.90 -38.31
CA GLU A 570 22.96 3.96 -39.65
C GLU A 570 24.14 4.94 -39.67
N LYS A 571 23.98 6.15 -39.10
CA LYS A 571 25.06 7.14 -38.98
C LYS A 571 26.24 6.61 -38.16
N LEU A 572 26.01 5.79 -37.12
CA LEU A 572 27.09 5.09 -36.38
C LEU A 572 27.78 4.03 -37.24
N ASN A 573 27.04 3.25 -38.04
CA ASN A 573 27.59 2.29 -38.99
C ASN A 573 28.47 3.00 -40.04
N THR A 574 27.99 4.08 -40.66
CA THR A 574 28.74 4.89 -41.63
C THR A 574 30.03 5.48 -41.04
N LYS A 575 30.04 5.82 -39.75
CA LYS A 575 31.24 6.28 -39.03
C LYS A 575 32.23 5.16 -38.67
N GLY A 576 31.87 3.89 -38.83
CA GLY A 576 32.66 2.77 -38.29
C GLY A 576 32.76 2.80 -36.76
N VAL A 577 31.67 3.16 -36.08
CA VAL A 577 31.53 3.11 -34.61
C VAL A 577 30.93 1.77 -34.22
N LYS A 578 31.49 1.10 -33.20
CA LYS A 578 30.92 -0.14 -32.69
C LYS A 578 29.76 0.19 -31.76
N TRP A 579 28.63 -0.49 -31.89
CA TRP A 579 27.51 -0.30 -30.96
C TRP A 579 26.84 -1.61 -30.54
N ILE A 580 26.20 -1.54 -29.38
CA ILE A 580 25.39 -2.60 -28.78
C ILE A 580 24.07 -1.98 -28.32
N LEU A 581 22.95 -2.57 -28.71
CA LEU A 581 21.59 -2.12 -28.35
C LEU A 581 20.87 -3.21 -27.55
N SER A 582 20.42 -2.87 -26.33
CA SER A 582 19.39 -3.61 -25.61
C SER A 582 18.02 -3.12 -26.04
N PHE A 583 17.13 -4.03 -26.47
CA PHE A 583 15.76 -3.68 -26.87
C PHE A 583 14.75 -4.79 -26.53
N ASP A 584 13.46 -4.52 -26.76
CA ASP A 584 12.38 -5.46 -26.42
C ASP A 584 12.61 -6.86 -27.03
N GLY A 585 12.18 -7.88 -26.29
CA GLY A 585 12.39 -9.29 -26.61
C GLY A 585 11.12 -10.12 -26.45
N LYS A 586 11.15 -11.14 -25.61
CA LYS A 586 10.01 -12.07 -25.41
C LYS A 586 9.61 -12.19 -23.95
N ARG A 587 8.33 -12.47 -23.70
CA ARG A 587 7.76 -12.61 -22.34
C ARG A 587 6.85 -13.83 -22.29
N GLY A 588 7.43 -14.99 -21.94
CA GLY A 588 6.84 -16.28 -22.31
C GLY A 588 6.67 -16.37 -23.83
N ASP A 589 5.53 -16.89 -24.27
CA ASP A 589 5.20 -17.04 -25.71
C ASP A 589 4.84 -15.72 -26.41
N THR A 590 4.65 -14.63 -25.66
CA THR A 590 4.40 -13.30 -26.24
C THR A 590 5.70 -12.72 -26.78
N ASP A 591 5.76 -12.55 -28.10
CA ASP A 591 6.81 -11.76 -28.75
C ASP A 591 6.51 -10.27 -28.62
N LEU A 592 7.49 -9.50 -28.18
CA LEU A 592 7.44 -8.04 -28.03
C LEU A 592 8.55 -7.36 -28.83
N GLN A 593 9.35 -8.13 -29.60
CA GLN A 593 10.42 -7.57 -30.42
C GLN A 593 9.88 -6.55 -31.41
N TYR A 594 10.36 -5.32 -31.30
CA TYR A 594 10.28 -4.37 -32.39
C TYR A 594 11.24 -4.81 -33.52
N PRO A 595 10.83 -4.76 -34.80
CA PRO A 595 11.71 -5.09 -35.92
C PRO A 595 12.78 -4.01 -36.11
N VAL A 596 13.96 -4.21 -35.51
CA VAL A 596 15.17 -3.49 -35.91
C VAL A 596 15.57 -3.98 -37.31
N PRO A 597 15.81 -3.10 -38.29
CA PRO A 597 16.21 -3.48 -39.65
C PRO A 597 17.49 -4.35 -39.65
N GLU A 598 17.50 -5.39 -40.47
CA GLU A 598 18.56 -6.41 -40.46
C GLU A 598 19.88 -5.89 -41.03
N GLU A 599 19.83 -4.88 -41.90
CA GLU A 599 20.98 -4.17 -42.46
C GLU A 599 21.77 -3.34 -41.43
N LEU A 600 21.19 -3.07 -40.25
CA LEU A 600 21.86 -2.27 -39.21
C LEU A 600 22.79 -3.11 -38.32
N TYR A 601 22.57 -4.42 -38.18
CA TYR A 601 23.30 -5.28 -37.24
C TYR A 601 23.91 -6.50 -37.93
N LEU A 602 25.01 -7.03 -37.37
CA LEU A 602 25.62 -8.29 -37.85
C LEU A 602 25.23 -9.49 -36.98
N ASN A 603 24.82 -9.24 -35.74
CA ASN A 603 24.55 -10.27 -34.74
C ASN A 603 23.37 -9.87 -33.85
N LYS A 604 22.55 -10.86 -33.50
CA LYS A 604 21.35 -10.74 -32.65
C LYS A 604 21.31 -11.89 -31.65
N GLU A 605 21.22 -11.58 -30.37
CA GLU A 605 21.29 -12.55 -29.26
C GLU A 605 20.14 -12.31 -28.26
N LEU A 606 19.58 -13.36 -27.65
CA LEU A 606 18.51 -13.23 -26.63
C LEU A 606 19.08 -13.48 -25.23
N LEU A 607 18.95 -12.50 -24.34
CA LEU A 607 19.49 -12.53 -22.98
C LEU A 607 18.37 -12.60 -21.93
N SER A 608 18.43 -13.58 -21.03
CA SER A 608 17.45 -13.72 -19.96
C SER A 608 17.60 -12.62 -18.89
N ASN A 609 16.54 -11.84 -18.71
CA ASN A 609 16.34 -10.94 -17.56
C ASN A 609 15.76 -11.72 -16.35
N GLY A 610 15.50 -13.03 -16.52
CA GLY A 610 14.87 -13.90 -15.55
C GLY A 610 13.35 -13.68 -15.43
N LYS A 611 12.80 -14.18 -14.32
CA LYS A 611 11.35 -14.36 -14.14
C LYS A 611 10.59 -13.03 -13.90
N SER A 612 9.44 -12.91 -14.55
CA SER A 612 8.58 -11.73 -14.56
C SER A 612 7.80 -11.58 -13.24
N THR A 613 8.40 -10.89 -12.27
CA THR A 613 7.76 -10.63 -10.95
C THR A 613 6.39 -9.96 -11.06
N LEU A 614 6.14 -9.14 -12.09
CA LEU A 614 4.82 -8.54 -12.31
C LEU A 614 3.75 -9.59 -12.67
N ASN A 615 4.06 -10.54 -13.57
CA ASN A 615 3.11 -11.62 -13.92
C ASN A 615 2.97 -12.64 -12.78
N GLN A 616 4.05 -12.90 -12.03
CA GLN A 616 3.99 -13.79 -10.87
C GLN A 616 3.07 -13.23 -9.77
N VAL A 617 3.03 -11.90 -9.57
CA VAL A 617 2.15 -11.24 -8.59
C VAL A 617 0.71 -11.09 -9.08
N LEU A 618 0.49 -10.81 -10.37
CA LEU A 618 -0.87 -10.59 -10.91
C LEU A 618 -1.59 -11.90 -11.30
N ASN A 619 -0.87 -12.84 -11.91
CA ASN A 619 -1.43 -14.02 -12.58
C ASN A 619 -0.86 -15.34 -12.04
N GLY A 620 -0.04 -15.31 -10.98
CA GLY A 620 0.65 -16.49 -10.42
C GLY A 620 1.77 -17.08 -11.30
N GLN A 621 1.79 -16.78 -12.59
CA GLN A 621 2.67 -17.41 -13.57
C GLN A 621 4.09 -16.82 -13.60
N SER A 622 5.07 -17.72 -13.46
CA SER A 622 6.50 -17.47 -13.56
C SER A 622 6.99 -17.47 -15.02
N LEU A 623 6.53 -16.53 -15.85
CA LEU A 623 7.07 -16.38 -17.21
C LEU A 623 8.50 -15.80 -17.17
N ASP A 624 9.41 -16.34 -17.96
CA ASP A 624 10.72 -15.73 -18.19
C ASP A 624 10.61 -14.52 -19.14
N VAL A 625 11.47 -13.53 -18.90
CA VAL A 625 11.62 -12.33 -19.74
C VAL A 625 12.97 -12.42 -20.45
N LEU A 626 12.93 -12.44 -21.78
CA LEU A 626 14.11 -12.32 -22.65
C LEU A 626 14.17 -10.90 -23.18
N GLU A 627 15.35 -10.30 -23.17
CA GLU A 627 15.67 -9.04 -23.83
C GLU A 627 16.52 -9.33 -25.07
N THR A 628 16.38 -8.53 -26.12
CA THR A 628 17.15 -8.71 -27.36
C THR A 628 18.37 -7.81 -27.35
N LEU A 629 19.55 -8.40 -27.60
CA LEU A 629 20.80 -7.68 -27.79
C LEU A 629 21.18 -7.69 -29.28
N TYR A 630 21.34 -6.51 -29.86
CA TYR A 630 21.80 -6.32 -31.23
C TYR A 630 23.20 -5.68 -31.23
N LYS A 631 24.06 -6.05 -32.18
CA LYS A 631 25.39 -5.44 -32.36
C LYS A 631 25.85 -5.44 -33.83
N ASN A 632 26.63 -4.43 -34.21
CA ASN A 632 27.10 -4.22 -35.59
C ASN A 632 28.51 -4.80 -35.88
N TYR A 633 28.99 -5.75 -35.06
CA TYR A 633 30.30 -6.41 -35.15
C TYR A 633 30.26 -7.86 -34.61
#